data_AF-A0AAU2HIZ1-F1
#
_entry.id   AF-A0AAU2HIZ1-F1
#
_cell.length_a   1.000
_cell.length_b   1.000
_cell.length_c   1.000
_cell.angle_alpha   90.00
_cell.angle_beta   90.00
_cell.angle_gamma   90.00
#
_symmetry.space_group_name_H-M   'P 1'
#
loop_
_entity.id
_entity.type
_entity.pdbx_description
1 polymer ?
#
loop_
_entity_poly.entity_id
_entity_poly.type
_entity_poly.pdbx_seq_one_letter_code
_entity_poly.pdbx_strand_id
1 'polypeptide(L)' 'MSATGTPLYSAELIQEGSDYKLVVTDRLRHTVQTAYVSRRVVEQLPTFLSKLNSSQLGGLRRR' A
#
# COMPACT_ATOMS: atom_id res chain seq x y z
N MET A 1 6.10 16.43 1.65
CA MET A 1 6.46 16.15 3.06
C MET A 1 7.34 14.91 3.06
N SER A 2 8.65 15.07 3.20
CA SER A 2 9.56 13.92 3.35
C SER A 2 9.39 13.38 4.77
N ALA A 3 9.04 12.11 4.90
CA ALA A 3 8.96 11.46 6.21
C ALA A 3 10.35 11.46 6.85
N THR A 4 10.52 12.15 7.97
CA THR A 4 11.71 12.14 8.82
C THR A 4 11.70 10.86 9.65
N GLY A 5 12.07 9.72 9.05
CA GLY A 5 12.19 8.45 9.75
C GLY A 5 12.80 7.36 8.88
N THR A 6 13.52 6.41 9.50
CA THR A 6 14.02 5.23 8.79
C THR A 6 12.84 4.32 8.42
N PRO A 7 12.61 4.01 7.14
CA PRO A 7 11.51 3.14 6.74
C PRO A 7 11.74 1.73 7.30
N LEU A 8 10.80 1.24 8.09
CA LEU A 8 10.83 -0.12 8.66
C LEU A 8 10.33 -1.17 7.67
N TYR A 9 9.38 -0.78 6.84
CA TYR A 9 8.81 -1.61 5.79
C TYR A 9 8.84 -0.88 4.46
N SER A 10 9.08 -1.61 3.38
CA SER A 10 8.82 -1.16 2.01
C SER A 10 7.92 -2.16 1.32
N ALA A 11 7.02 -1.67 0.47
CA ALA A 11 6.10 -2.49 -0.30
C ALA A 11 6.22 -2.14 -1.78
N GLU A 12 6.37 -3.15 -2.62
CA GLU A 12 6.46 -3.02 -4.07
C GLU A 12 5.42 -3.91 -4.72
N LEU A 13 4.66 -3.34 -5.65
CA LEU A 13 3.65 -4.06 -6.40
C LEU A 13 4.20 -4.33 -7.81
N ILE A 14 4.47 -5.59 -8.11
CA ILE A 14 5.10 -6.03 -9.36
C ILE A 14 4.04 -6.74 -10.20
N GLN A 15 3.95 -6.42 -11.49
CA GLN A 15 3.05 -7.14 -12.39
C GLN A 15 3.69 -8.47 -12.82
N GLU A 16 3.00 -9.59 -12.60
CA GLU A 16 3.39 -10.93 -13.04
C GLU A 16 2.25 -11.51 -13.89
N GLY A 17 2.37 -11.44 -15.21
CA GLY A 17 1.33 -11.87 -16.14
C GLY A 17 0.05 -11.03 -16.04
N SER A 18 -1.08 -11.68 -15.76
CA SER A 18 -2.39 -11.02 -15.60
C SER A 18 -2.65 -10.49 -14.19
N ASP A 19 -1.84 -10.88 -13.22
CA ASP A 19 -1.99 -10.52 -11.81
C ASP A 19 -0.79 -9.71 -11.30
N TYR A 20 -0.87 -9.31 -10.04
CA TYR A 20 0.18 -8.57 -9.38
C TYR A 20 0.69 -9.34 -8.16
N LYS A 21 1.96 -9.14 -7.84
CA LYS A 21 2.61 -9.64 -6.66
C LYS A 21 3.01 -8.46 -5.79
N LEU A 22 2.45 -8.40 -4.60
CA LEU A 22 2.86 -7.48 -3.56
C LEU A 22 4.04 -8.09 -2.81
N VAL A 23 5.20 -7.45 -2.90
CA VAL A 23 6.42 -7.80 -2.17
C VAL A 23 6.56 -6.82 -1.02
N VAL A 24 6.52 -7.31 0.21
CA VAL A 24 6.74 -6.52 1.42
C VAL A 24 8.07 -6.92 2.03
N THR A 25 8.96 -5.95 2.15
CA THR A 25 10.28 -6.11 2.76
C THR A 25 10.26 -5.48 4.15
N ASP A 26 10.41 -6.31 5.18
CA ASP A 26 10.75 -5.87 6.53
C ASP A 26 12.26 -5.60 6.58
N ARG A 27 12.61 -4.33 6.69
CA ARG A 27 14.02 -3.88 6.71
C ARG A 27 14.67 -4.07 8.08
N LEU A 28 13.88 -4.22 9.15
CA LEU A 28 14.39 -4.46 10.50
C LEU A 28 14.76 -5.93 10.68
N ARG A 29 13.94 -6.84 10.17
CA ARG A 29 14.13 -8.30 10.30
C ARG A 29 14.77 -8.94 9.08
N HIS A 30 15.02 -8.15 8.03
CA HIS A 30 15.52 -8.63 6.74
C HIS A 30 14.67 -9.78 6.17
N THR A 31 13.34 -9.68 6.31
CA THR A 31 12.41 -10.68 5.77
C THR A 31 11.64 -10.13 4.59
N VAL A 32 11.31 -11.03 3.66
CA VAL A 32 10.50 -10.71 2.49
C VAL A 32 9.25 -11.57 2.53
N GLN A 33 8.09 -10.92 2.43
CA GLN A 33 6.80 -11.57 2.33
C GLN A 33 6.16 -11.22 1.00
N THR A 34 5.45 -12.19 0.42
CA THR A 34 4.81 -11.99 -0.88
C THR A 34 3.35 -12.40 -0.82
N ALA A 35 2.49 -11.61 -1.44
CA ALA A 35 1.08 -11.92 -1.61
C ALA A 35 0.66 -11.63 -3.06
N TYR A 36 -0.19 -12.50 -3.61
CA TYR A 36 -0.81 -12.26 -4.91
C TYR A 36 -2.01 -11.33 -4.77
N VAL A 37 -2.10 -10.37 -5.68
CA VAL A 37 -3.12 -9.33 -5.71
C VAL A 37 -3.75 -9.34 -7.10
N SER A 38 -5.08 -9.52 -7.14
CA SER A 38 -5.79 -9.49 -8.42
C SER A 38 -5.70 -8.12 -9.08
N ARG A 39 -5.61 -8.10 -10.41
CA ARG A 39 -5.60 -6.87 -11.20
C ARG A 39 -6.76 -5.91 -10.90
N ARG A 40 -7.97 -6.45 -10.69
CA ARG A 40 -9.16 -5.65 -10.37
C ARG A 40 -8.97 -4.79 -9.12
N VAL A 41 -8.30 -5.31 -8.10
CA VAL A 41 -8.03 -4.56 -6.86
C VAL A 41 -7.02 -3.44 -7.11
N VAL A 42 -5.99 -3.71 -7.91
CA VAL A 42 -4.96 -2.72 -8.27
C VAL A 42 -5.56 -1.57 -9.07
N GLU A 43 -6.45 -1.88 -10.02
CA GLU A 43 -7.16 -0.87 -10.83
C GLU A 43 -8.07 0.04 -10.00
N GLN A 44 -8.52 -0.41 -8.82
CA GLN A 44 -9.32 0.40 -7.90
C GLN A 44 -8.48 1.29 -6.96
N LEU A 45 -7.15 1.08 -6.89
CA LEU A 45 -6.28 1.86 -6.01
C LEU A 45 -6.38 3.37 -6.24
N PRO A 46 -6.37 3.91 -7.48
CA PRO A 46 -6.50 5.36 -7.68
C PRO A 46 -7.78 5.93 -7.09
N THR A 47 -8.91 5.22 -7.26
CA THR A 47 -10.21 5.62 -6.69
C THR A 47 -10.23 5.50 -5.16
N PHE A 48 -9.59 4.48 -4.60
CA PHE A 48 -9.46 4.34 -3.15
C PHE A 48 -8.60 5.47 -2.56
N LEU A 49 -7.44 5.74 -3.16
CA LEU A 49 -6.51 6.78 -2.72
C LEU A 49 -7.11 8.18 -2.88
N SER A 50 -7.91 8.43 -3.92
CA SER A 50 -8.61 9.71 -4.07
C SER A 50 -9.62 9.95 -2.95
N LYS A 51 -10.33 8.91 -2.49
CA LYS A 51 -11.22 8.98 -1.32
C LYS A 51 -10.47 9.25 -0.02
N LEU A 52 -9.28 8.65 0.17
CA LEU A 52 -8.45 8.93 1.35
C LEU A 52 -7.90 10.37 1.37
N ASN A 53 -7.53 10.91 0.21
CA ASN A 53 -7.02 12.27 0.06
C ASN A 53 -8.13 13.33 0.07
N SER A 54 -9.37 12.96 -0.24
CA SER A 54 -10.51 13.81 0.03
C SER A 54 -10.73 13.87 1.54
N SER A 55 -10.60 15.05 2.13
CA SER A 55 -10.56 15.34 3.56
C SER A 55 -11.80 14.92 4.39
N GLN A 56 -12.66 14.05 3.86
CA GLN A 56 -13.89 13.56 4.48
C GLN A 56 -13.66 12.47 5.56
N LEU A 57 -12.43 11.99 5.75
CA LEU A 57 -12.08 11.13 6.90
C LEU A 57 -11.95 11.88 8.24
N GLY A 58 -12.23 13.20 8.28
CA GLY A 58 -12.39 13.96 9.52
C GLY A 58 -13.61 13.54 10.36
N GLY A 59 -14.50 12.69 9.83
CA GLY A 59 -15.68 12.18 10.55
C GLY A 59 -15.43 10.96 11.46
N LEU A 60 -14.32 10.24 11.31
CA LEU A 60 -14.04 9.04 12.11
C LEU A 60 -13.28 9.31 13.43
N ARG A 61 -12.98 10.58 13.75
CA ARG A 61 -12.24 10.95 14.97
C ARG A 61 -13.06 11.77 15.97
N ARG A 62 -14.33 11.40 16.16
CA ARG A 62 -15.14 11.79 17.34
C ARG A 62 -16.07 10.65 17.75
N ARG A 63 -15.61 9.83 18.70
CA ARG A 63 -16.35 9.41 19.89
C ARG A 63 -15.39 8.73 20.85
#